data_AF-A0A2V9IL09-F1
#
_entry.id   AF-A0A2V9IL09-F1
#
_cell.length_a   1.000
_cell.length_b   1.000
_cell.length_c   1.000
_cell.angle_alpha   90.00
_cell.angle_beta   90.00
_cell.angle_gamma   90.00
#
_symmetry.space_group_name_H-M   'P 1'
#
loop_
_entity.id
_entity.type
_entity.pdbx_description
1 polymer ?
#
loop_
_entity_poly.entity_id
_entity_poly.type
_entity_poly.pdbx_seq_one_letter_code
_entity_poly.pdbx_strand_id
1 'polypeptide(L)'
;RGAIRAHLYPEPRCALGRYLSRKRLASALIDVSDGLSTDLAHLCESSGVGARVWADLIPGPEFPTGRRPRPADSLDLALHGGEDYELLFTVPPGKTGEVPARFRDLPLNRIGEICRSK
;
A
#
# COMPACT_ATOMS: atom_id res chain seq x y z
N ARG A 1 -10.18 -11.82 -1.18
CA ARG A 1 -11.19 -11.46 -2.20
C ARG A 1 -10.59 -11.75 -3.57
N GLY A 2 -11.29 -12.40 -4.50
CA GLY A 2 -10.71 -12.64 -5.84
C GLY A 2 -10.50 -11.32 -6.61
N ALA A 3 -9.36 -11.20 -7.30
CA ALA A 3 -8.92 -10.00 -8.03
C ALA A 3 -10.02 -9.33 -8.89
N ILE A 4 -10.79 -10.12 -9.65
CA ILE A 4 -11.88 -9.60 -10.51
C ILE A 4 -12.93 -8.83 -9.70
N ARG A 5 -13.32 -9.35 -8.53
CA ARG A 5 -14.32 -8.68 -7.68
C ARG A 5 -13.76 -7.42 -7.05
N ALA A 6 -12.49 -7.42 -6.66
CA ALA A 6 -11.83 -6.25 -6.07
C ALA A 6 -11.77 -5.10 -7.08
N HIS A 7 -11.42 -5.39 -8.34
CA HIS A 7 -11.38 -4.41 -9.42
C HIS A 7 -12.78 -3.86 -9.78
N LEU A 8 -13.81 -4.71 -9.90
CA LEU A 8 -15.16 -4.25 -10.25
C LEU A 8 -15.90 -3.53 -9.10
N TYR A 9 -15.54 -3.83 -7.86
CA TYR A 9 -16.20 -3.29 -6.66
C TYR A 9 -15.15 -2.92 -5.61
N PRO A 10 -14.31 -1.90 -5.86
CA PRO A 10 -13.30 -1.49 -4.90
C PRO A 10 -13.98 -0.93 -3.64
N GLU A 11 -13.42 -1.25 -2.49
CA GLU A 11 -13.91 -0.74 -1.22
C GLU A 11 -12.96 0.34 -0.72
N PRO A 12 -13.36 1.63 -0.77
CA PRO A 12 -12.49 2.72 -0.37
C PRO A 12 -12.15 2.61 1.11
N ARG A 13 -10.87 2.75 1.45
CA ARG A 13 -10.34 2.56 2.81
C ARG A 13 -10.57 3.78 3.73
N CYS A 14 -11.71 4.46 3.61
CA CYS A 14 -11.99 5.70 4.34
C CYS A 14 -11.93 5.53 5.88
N ALA A 15 -12.35 4.39 6.40
CA ALA A 15 -12.29 4.11 7.84
C ALA A 15 -10.85 4.03 8.34
N LEU A 16 -9.95 3.43 7.56
CA LEU A 16 -8.52 3.38 7.86
C LEU A 16 -7.90 4.78 7.79
N GLY A 17 -8.18 5.55 6.74
CA GLY A 17 -7.68 6.93 6.61
C GLY A 17 -8.08 7.81 7.80
N ARG A 18 -9.36 7.74 8.22
CA ARG A 18 -9.83 8.46 9.43
C ARG A 18 -9.15 7.98 10.70
N TYR A 19 -8.91 6.67 10.83
CA TYR A 19 -8.19 6.10 11.98
C TYR A 19 -6.75 6.64 12.05
N LEU A 20 -6.00 6.55 10.96
CA LEU A 20 -4.62 7.03 10.87
C LEU A 20 -4.51 8.53 11.20
N SER A 21 -5.44 9.34 10.69
CA SER A 21 -5.52 10.78 10.96
C SER A 21 -5.81 11.08 12.43
N ARG A 22 -6.86 10.47 13.01
CA ARG A 22 -7.24 10.70 14.42
C ARG A 22 -6.16 10.29 15.41
N LYS A 23 -5.44 9.21 15.10
CA LYS A 23 -4.31 8.74 15.91
C LYS A 23 -2.99 9.47 15.62
N ARG A 24 -2.97 10.36 14.62
CA ARG A 24 -1.77 11.07 14.14
C ARG A 24 -0.63 10.11 13.81
N LEU A 25 -0.95 8.97 13.21
CA LEU A 25 0.03 7.92 12.88
C LEU A 25 0.73 8.19 11.55
N ALA A 26 -0.04 8.56 10.53
CA ALA A 26 0.51 8.79 9.20
C ALA A 26 1.13 10.19 9.08
N SER A 27 2.34 10.27 8.53
CA SER A 27 3.00 11.53 8.14
C SER A 27 2.63 11.97 6.72
N ALA A 28 2.37 11.03 5.82
CA ALA A 28 1.82 11.25 4.48
C ALA A 28 0.96 10.05 4.11
N LEU A 29 0.00 10.25 3.20
CA LEU A 29 -0.94 9.22 2.75
C LEU A 29 -1.44 9.55 1.34
N ILE A 30 -1.56 8.52 0.51
CA ILE A 30 -2.16 8.54 -0.83
C ILE A 30 -2.94 7.23 -1.04
N ASP A 31 -4.00 7.24 -1.84
CA ASP A 31 -4.59 5.99 -2.34
C ASP A 31 -3.77 5.44 -3.52
N VAL A 32 -3.88 4.13 -3.75
CA VAL A 32 -3.20 3.45 -4.86
C VAL A 32 -4.20 3.25 -6.00
N SER A 33 -4.16 4.12 -7.00
CA SER A 33 -5.02 4.06 -8.20
C SER A 33 -4.22 3.77 -9.47
N ASP A 34 -2.97 4.22 -9.54
CA ASP A 34 -2.15 4.17 -10.76
C ASP A 34 -1.00 3.15 -10.64
N GLY A 35 -1.06 2.33 -9.59
CA GLY A 35 -0.06 1.34 -9.22
C GLY A 35 0.91 1.88 -8.17
N LEU A 36 1.42 0.97 -7.33
CA LEU A 36 2.31 1.32 -6.22
C LEU A 36 3.53 2.14 -6.68
N SER A 37 4.12 1.84 -7.84
CA SER A 37 5.30 2.57 -8.32
C SER A 37 5.00 4.05 -8.58
N THR A 38 3.85 4.32 -9.20
CA THR A 38 3.42 5.65 -9.62
C THR A 38 3.02 6.48 -8.40
N ASP A 39 2.16 5.93 -7.55
CA ASP A 39 1.63 6.66 -6.40
C ASP A 39 2.68 6.85 -5.29
N LEU A 40 3.61 5.91 -5.13
CA LEU A 40 4.78 6.12 -4.26
C LEU A 40 5.66 7.24 -4.80
N ALA A 41 5.86 7.34 -6.11
CA ALA A 41 6.62 8.44 -6.71
C ALA A 41 5.94 9.79 -6.46
N HIS A 42 4.62 9.88 -6.64
CA HIS A 42 3.83 11.09 -6.32
C HIS A 42 3.95 11.49 -4.85
N LEU A 43 3.84 10.52 -3.93
CA LEU A 43 3.98 10.77 -2.49
C LEU A 43 5.38 11.27 -2.14
N CYS A 44 6.41 10.64 -2.72
CA CYS A 44 7.82 11.01 -2.51
C CYS A 44 8.13 12.40 -3.05
N GLU A 45 7.67 12.70 -4.26
CA GLU A 45 7.85 14.01 -4.91
C GLU A 45 7.20 15.14 -4.13
N SER A 46 5.95 14.96 -3.73
CA SER A 46 5.22 15.95 -2.91
C SER A 46 5.86 16.18 -1.54
N SER A 47 6.62 15.19 -1.06
CA SER A 47 7.29 15.24 0.25
C SER A 47 8.78 15.60 0.18
N GLY A 48 9.37 15.71 -1.03
CA GLY A 48 10.80 15.99 -1.21
C GLY A 48 11.74 14.88 -0.71
N VAL A 49 11.32 13.61 -0.81
CA VAL A 49 12.06 12.44 -0.30
C VAL A 49 12.17 11.34 -1.35
N GLY A 50 12.88 10.26 -1.03
CA GLY A 50 12.84 8.99 -1.78
C GLY A 50 12.28 7.85 -0.92
N ALA A 51 12.17 6.66 -1.50
CA ALA A 51 11.72 5.46 -0.80
C ALA A 51 12.49 4.22 -1.24
N ARG A 52 12.75 3.32 -0.29
CA ARG A 52 13.24 1.97 -0.55
C ARG A 52 12.14 0.97 -0.18
N VAL A 53 11.77 0.12 -1.12
CA VAL A 53 10.77 -0.94 -0.93
C VAL A 53 11.40 -2.31 -1.06
N TRP A 54 10.89 -3.27 -0.28
CA TRP A 54 11.30 -4.67 -0.30
C TRP A 54 10.27 -5.48 -1.06
N ALA A 55 10.66 -6.01 -2.22
CA ALA A 55 9.75 -6.67 -3.16
C ALA A 55 9.00 -7.86 -2.54
N ASP A 56 9.64 -8.59 -1.63
CA ASP A 56 9.09 -9.73 -0.89
C ASP A 56 8.03 -9.33 0.15
N LEU A 57 7.98 -8.06 0.53
CA LEU A 57 6.99 -7.53 1.49
C LEU A 57 5.81 -6.84 0.80
N ILE A 58 5.85 -6.62 -0.52
CA ILE A 58 4.75 -6.02 -1.26
C ILE A 58 3.62 -7.05 -1.39
N PRO A 59 2.41 -6.76 -0.86
CA PRO A 59 1.29 -7.66 -1.00
C PRO A 59 0.86 -7.74 -2.47
N GLY A 60 0.87 -8.96 -3.02
CA GLY A 60 0.35 -9.22 -4.36
C GLY A 60 -1.17 -9.38 -4.39
N PRO A 61 -1.79 -9.28 -5.58
CA PRO A 61 -3.21 -9.53 -5.74
C PRO A 61 -3.61 -10.95 -5.31
N GLU A 62 -4.79 -11.08 -4.69
CA GLU A 62 -5.35 -12.38 -4.35
C GLU A 62 -6.03 -13.02 -5.56
N PHE A 63 -5.49 -14.14 -6.03
CA PHE A 63 -6.09 -14.91 -7.11
C PHE A 63 -6.99 -16.04 -6.59
N PRO A 64 -8.05 -16.41 -7.33
CA PRO A 64 -8.84 -17.59 -7.03
C PRO A 64 -7.97 -18.85 -6.90
N THR A 65 -8.38 -19.75 -6.02
CA THR A 65 -7.72 -21.05 -5.81
C THR A 65 -7.56 -21.80 -7.14
N GLY A 66 -6.33 -22.23 -7.45
CA GLY A 66 -6.00 -22.96 -8.69
C GLY A 66 -5.35 -22.12 -9.78
N ARG A 67 -5.28 -20.80 -9.65
CA ARG A 67 -4.58 -19.91 -10.59
C ARG A 67 -3.63 -19.00 -9.82
N ARG A 68 -2.44 -19.50 -9.48
CA ARG A 68 -1.36 -18.66 -8.94
C ARG A 68 -0.52 -18.13 -10.11
N PRO A 69 -0.42 -16.81 -10.31
CA PRO A 69 0.57 -16.28 -11.23
C PRO A 69 1.96 -16.64 -10.75
N ARG A 70 2.95 -16.54 -11.64
CA ARG A 70 4.33 -16.59 -11.18
C ARG A 70 4.59 -15.40 -10.26
N PRO A 71 5.48 -15.51 -9.27
CA PRO A 71 5.77 -14.42 -8.35
C PRO A 71 6.13 -13.10 -9.05
N ALA A 72 6.87 -13.16 -10.16
CA ALA A 72 7.19 -12.00 -10.99
C ALA A 72 5.93 -11.31 -11.56
N ASP A 73 5.00 -12.08 -12.13
CA ASP A 73 3.75 -11.54 -12.66
C ASP A 73 2.90 -10.90 -11.53
N SER A 74 2.97 -11.44 -10.31
CA SER A 74 2.27 -10.87 -9.15
C SER A 74 2.88 -9.57 -8.65
N LEU A 75 4.21 -9.46 -8.67
CA LEU A 75 4.92 -8.23 -8.29
C LEU A 75 4.69 -7.14 -9.32
N ASP A 76 4.78 -7.48 -10.61
CA ASP A 76 4.54 -6.52 -11.70
C ASP A 76 3.13 -5.93 -11.64
N LEU A 77 2.12 -6.75 -11.32
CA LEU A 77 0.76 -6.27 -11.10
C LEU A 77 0.65 -5.37 -9.87
N ALA A 78 1.31 -5.70 -8.76
CA ALA A 78 1.28 -4.83 -7.57
C ALA A 78 1.98 -3.49 -7.80
N LEU A 79 3.06 -3.48 -8.61
CA LEU A 79 3.80 -2.27 -8.93
C LEU A 79 3.05 -1.39 -9.94
N HIS A 80 2.49 -1.98 -10.99
CA HIS A 80 2.05 -1.25 -12.18
C HIS A 80 0.58 -1.46 -12.57
N GLY A 81 -0.16 -2.34 -11.88
CA GLY A 81 -1.53 -2.72 -12.26
C GLY A 81 -2.55 -1.62 -11.98
N GLY A 82 -2.46 -0.98 -10.80
CA GLY A 82 -3.39 0.08 -10.40
C GLY A 82 -4.79 -0.43 -10.06
N GLU A 83 -5.71 0.51 -9.86
CA GLU A 83 -7.13 0.29 -9.54
C GLU A 83 -7.36 -0.56 -8.27
N ASP A 84 -6.37 -0.62 -7.39
CA ASP A 84 -6.43 -1.34 -6.12
C ASP A 84 -7.27 -0.58 -5.07
N TYR A 85 -7.21 0.76 -5.11
CA TYR A 85 -7.83 1.68 -4.15
C TYR A 85 -7.48 1.38 -2.67
N GLU A 86 -6.31 0.77 -2.46
CA GLU A 86 -5.69 0.60 -1.15
C GLU A 86 -5.05 1.91 -0.67
N LEU A 87 -4.58 1.96 0.57
CA LEU A 87 -3.86 3.12 1.11
C LEU A 87 -2.37 2.86 1.24
N LEU A 88 -1.58 3.73 0.63
CA LEU A 88 -0.16 3.86 0.87
C LEU A 88 0.08 5.02 1.84
N PHE A 89 0.79 4.76 2.94
CA PHE A 89 1.05 5.78 3.94
C PHE A 89 2.43 5.60 4.58
N THR A 90 2.98 6.69 5.08
CA THR A 90 4.27 6.72 5.79
C THR A 90 4.05 7.00 7.27
N VAL A 91 4.92 6.49 8.13
CA VAL A 91 4.82 6.64 9.58
C VAL A 91 6.18 7.06 10.13
N PRO A 92 6.25 8.08 11.02
CA PRO A 92 7.50 8.45 11.67
C PRO A 92 8.10 7.25 12.44
N PRO A 93 9.44 7.08 12.47
CA PRO A 93 10.08 5.92 13.11
C PRO A 93 9.60 5.64 14.53
N GLY A 94 9.41 6.70 15.35
CA GLY A 94 8.94 6.59 16.72
C GLY A 94 7.49 6.13 16.90
N LYS A 95 6.69 6.07 15.83
CA LYS A 95 5.29 5.64 15.86
C LYS A 95 5.04 4.31 15.16
N THR A 96 6.07 3.70 14.58
CA THR A 96 5.94 2.45 13.84
C THR A 96 5.35 1.32 14.69
N GLY A 97 5.70 1.25 15.98
CA GLY A 97 5.15 0.29 16.94
C GLY A 97 3.69 0.54 17.36
N GLU A 98 3.12 1.71 17.05
CA GLU A 98 1.72 2.03 17.32
C GLU A 98 0.79 1.60 16.17
N VAL A 99 1.36 1.26 15.00
CA VAL A 99 0.58 0.77 13.86
C VAL A 99 0.22 -0.69 14.12
N PRO A 100 -1.08 -1.04 14.19
CA PRO A 100 -1.46 -2.43 14.40
C PRO A 100 -1.14 -3.25 13.13
N ALA A 101 -0.86 -4.55 13.30
CA ALA A 101 -0.68 -5.45 12.15
C ALA A 101 -1.96 -5.58 11.29
N ARG A 102 -3.13 -5.28 11.87
CA ARG A 102 -4.43 -5.29 11.19
C ARG A 102 -5.30 -4.13 11.66
N PHE A 103 -6.06 -3.55 10.74
CA PHE A 103 -7.16 -2.65 11.05
C PHE A 103 -8.48 -3.34 10.69
N ARG A 104 -9.20 -3.83 11.69
CA ARG A 104 -10.31 -4.78 11.51
C ARG A 104 -9.78 -6.02 10.77
N ASP A 105 -10.39 -6.43 9.67
CA ASP A 105 -9.95 -7.57 8.86
C ASP A 105 -8.85 -7.22 7.85
N LEU A 106 -8.50 -5.94 7.70
CA LEU A 106 -7.52 -5.47 6.71
C LEU A 106 -6.09 -5.60 7.26
N PRO A 107 -5.21 -6.40 6.62
CA PRO A 107 -3.79 -6.45 6.98
C PRO A 107 -3.09 -5.14 6.61
N LEU A 108 -2.22 -4.67 7.49
CA LEU A 108 -1.33 -3.53 7.22
C LEU A 108 0.09 -4.06 7.07
N ASN A 109 0.68 -3.89 5.89
CA ASN A 109 2.00 -4.42 5.56
C ASN A 109 3.01 -3.28 5.52
N ARG A 110 4.11 -3.42 6.28
CA ARG A 110 5.27 -2.56 6.10
C ARG A 110 6.07 -3.07 4.91
N ILE A 111 6.09 -2.30 3.83
CA ILE A 111 6.74 -2.69 2.57
C ILE A 111 8.09 -2.01 2.32
N GLY A 112 8.46 -1.03 3.15
CA GLY A 112 9.57 -0.14 2.84
C GLY A 112 9.94 0.83 3.95
N GLU A 113 10.77 1.79 3.56
CA GLU A 113 11.16 2.95 4.36
C GLU A 113 11.42 4.17 3.47
N ILE A 114 11.30 5.35 4.08
CA ILE A 114 11.56 6.65 3.42
C ILE A 114 13.04 7.02 3.59
N CYS A 115 13.64 7.51 2.51
CA CYS A 115 15.04 7.94 2.43
C CYS A 115 15.14 9.46 2.30
N ARG A 116 16.23 10.06 2.81
CA ARG A 116 16.43 11.52 2.82
C ARG A 116 16.73 12.15 1.44
N SER A 117 16.91 11.37 0.38
CA SER A 117 17.09 11.84 -0.99
C SER A 117 16.31 10.97 -1.98
N LYS A 118 15.99 11.55 -3.16
CA LYS A 118 15.73 10.77 -4.38
C LYS A 118 16.98 9.97 -4.77
#